data_AF-A0A2P2DBB6-F1
#
_entry.id   AF-A0A2P2DBB6-F1
#
_cell.length_a   1.000
_cell.length_b   1.000
_cell.length_c   1.000
_cell.angle_alpha   90.00
_cell.angle_beta   90.00
_cell.angle_gamma   90.00
#
_symmetry.space_group_name_H-M   'P 1'
#
loop_
_entity.id
_entity.type
_entity.pdbx_description
1 polymer ?
#
loop_
_entity_poly.entity_id
_entity_poly.type
_entity_poly.pdbx_seq_one_letter_code
_entity_poly.pdbx_strand_id
1 'polypeptide(L)'
;MKEKFLKILPYSGYVLFVSLGLLVFFVAAFLVVVVRTKEEQKVMMPYVIGKNYIEVHNELQRLQLKVRLESERIPEKTDGIILSQSIDAGKEVEAGSKLYLTVNIGFDRVTIPDVKGQDLKRAKAILEKVLSGEVYVPLQIGGITYVPAVGDEPADTIIDQIPAPGKETHSGEKIYLLVTETNPDKKTSQTLKDGSDESKLVGIPVPFAVDYLQRKKIPYRIKEATKPEFREGHGLVSSFELKPTGAEIGAFYLKPSTSLVQDYEFLEYEIDDDDVYSAKVSYTKPGEGVEIEKEILTSQSLKEDEMVRLVVHRFANTKVTLLGKETGVAKVWKLKGQY
;
A
#
# COMPACT_ATOMS: atom_id res chain seq x y z
N MET A 1 -16.82 -101.17 -8.06
CA MET A 1 -16.22 -99.96 -7.44
C MET A 1 -17.04 -98.66 -7.61
N LYS A 2 -18.26 -98.70 -8.19
CA LYS A 2 -19.09 -97.49 -8.46
C LYS A 2 -20.18 -97.20 -7.42
N GLU A 3 -20.56 -98.16 -6.57
CA GLU A 3 -21.68 -97.98 -5.62
C GLU A 3 -21.36 -97.18 -4.34
N LYS A 4 -20.08 -97.04 -3.94
CA LYS A 4 -19.72 -96.17 -2.81
C LYS A 4 -19.65 -94.68 -3.17
N PHE A 5 -19.60 -94.34 -4.47
CA PHE A 5 -19.42 -92.97 -4.95
C PHE A 5 -20.73 -92.16 -4.94
N LEU A 6 -21.89 -92.83 -5.13
CA LEU A 6 -23.20 -92.16 -5.17
C LEU A 6 -23.79 -91.80 -3.79
N LYS A 7 -23.22 -92.27 -2.68
CA LYS A 7 -23.66 -91.85 -1.32
C LYS A 7 -22.90 -90.63 -0.76
N ILE A 8 -21.80 -90.21 -1.41
CA ILE A 8 -21.01 -89.02 -1.03
C ILE A 8 -21.50 -87.75 -1.74
N LEU A 9 -22.25 -87.90 -2.84
CA LEU A 9 -22.79 -86.81 -3.65
C LEU A 9 -23.60 -85.76 -2.85
N PRO A 10 -24.57 -86.13 -1.98
CA PRO A 10 -25.32 -85.13 -1.21
C PRO A 10 -24.43 -84.43 -0.17
N TYR A 11 -23.56 -85.17 0.51
CA TYR A 11 -22.66 -84.63 1.53
C TYR A 11 -21.65 -83.63 0.95
N SER A 12 -21.08 -83.93 -0.23
CA SER A 12 -20.13 -83.03 -0.90
C SER A 12 -20.76 -81.67 -1.28
N GLY A 13 -22.03 -81.66 -1.68
CA GLY A 13 -22.78 -80.43 -1.98
C GLY A 13 -23.09 -79.62 -0.72
N TYR A 14 -23.47 -80.27 0.39
CA TYR A 14 -23.67 -79.58 1.68
C TYR A 14 -22.37 -78.99 2.23
N VAL A 15 -21.26 -79.74 2.15
CA VAL A 15 -19.94 -79.24 2.58
C VAL A 15 -19.51 -78.05 1.72
N LEU A 16 -19.71 -78.10 0.40
CA LEU A 16 -19.44 -76.97 -0.49
C LEU A 16 -20.30 -75.74 -0.13
N PHE A 17 -21.61 -75.94 0.04
CA PHE A 17 -22.54 -74.86 0.38
C PHE A 17 -22.21 -74.21 1.73
N VAL A 18 -21.90 -75.01 2.74
CA VAL A 18 -21.48 -74.51 4.07
C VAL A 18 -20.13 -73.79 3.98
N SER A 19 -19.18 -74.32 3.21
CA SER A 19 -17.87 -73.67 3.02
C SER A 19 -17.98 -72.33 2.30
N LEU A 20 -18.86 -72.22 1.29
CA LEU A 20 -19.11 -70.98 0.56
C LEU A 20 -19.84 -69.96 1.43
N GLY A 21 -20.82 -70.40 2.23
CA GLY A 21 -21.50 -69.55 3.20
C GLY A 21 -20.54 -69.00 4.26
N LEU A 22 -19.64 -69.83 4.79
CA LEU A 22 -18.60 -69.39 5.72
C LEU A 22 -17.62 -68.41 5.08
N LEU A 23 -17.19 -68.66 3.84
CA LEU A 23 -16.29 -67.75 3.11
C LEU A 23 -16.94 -66.37 2.95
N VAL A 24 -18.19 -66.31 2.49
CA VAL A 24 -18.93 -65.05 2.34
C VAL A 24 -19.11 -64.36 3.68
N PHE A 25 -19.42 -65.11 4.74
CA PHE A 25 -19.54 -64.57 6.11
C PHE A 25 -18.23 -63.94 6.59
N PHE A 26 -17.09 -64.61 6.40
CA PHE A 26 -15.78 -64.07 6.81
C PHE A 26 -15.35 -62.88 5.96
N VAL A 27 -15.62 -62.86 4.65
CA VAL A 27 -15.34 -61.70 3.79
C VAL A 27 -16.19 -60.50 4.22
N ALA A 28 -17.49 -60.71 4.48
CA ALA A 28 -18.37 -59.66 4.97
C ALA A 28 -17.95 -59.16 6.36
N ALA A 29 -17.61 -60.06 7.29
CA ALA A 29 -17.12 -59.71 8.62
C ALA A 29 -15.79 -58.94 8.53
N PHE A 30 -14.86 -59.37 7.68
CA PHE A 30 -13.60 -58.67 7.44
C PHE A 30 -13.82 -57.29 6.84
N LEU A 31 -14.72 -57.14 5.86
CA LEU A 31 -15.10 -55.83 5.32
C LEU A 31 -15.71 -54.92 6.38
N VAL A 32 -16.59 -55.44 7.25
CA VAL A 32 -17.17 -54.67 8.36
C VAL A 32 -16.08 -54.21 9.34
N VAL A 33 -15.11 -55.08 9.64
CA VAL A 33 -13.95 -54.73 10.47
C VAL A 33 -13.10 -53.67 9.79
N VAL A 34 -12.68 -53.84 8.53
CA VAL A 34 -11.87 -52.85 7.79
C VAL A 34 -12.58 -51.50 7.65
N VAL A 35 -13.90 -51.49 7.45
CA VAL A 35 -14.68 -50.26 7.41
C VAL A 35 -14.78 -49.60 8.80
N ARG A 36 -14.84 -50.38 9.88
CA ARG A 36 -14.85 -49.86 11.27
C ARG A 36 -13.47 -49.51 11.82
N THR A 37 -12.40 -50.11 11.31
CA THR A 37 -11.01 -49.96 11.79
C THR A 37 -10.21 -49.03 10.88
N LYS A 38 -10.80 -47.91 10.44
CA LYS A 38 -9.99 -46.77 10.00
C LYS A 38 -9.43 -46.13 11.26
N GLU A 39 -8.12 -46.28 11.51
CA GLU A 39 -7.45 -45.45 12.50
C GLU A 39 -7.62 -43.98 12.07
N GLU A 40 -8.36 -43.23 12.86
CA GLU A 40 -8.48 -41.78 12.70
C GLU A 40 -7.11 -41.19 13.03
N GLN A 41 -6.32 -40.89 12.00
CA GLN A 41 -5.05 -40.19 12.17
C GLN A 41 -5.35 -38.84 12.82
N LYS A 42 -4.99 -38.68 14.10
CA LYS A 42 -5.13 -37.42 14.83
C LYS A 42 -3.90 -36.56 14.65
N VAL A 43 -4.12 -35.26 14.51
CA VAL A 43 -3.09 -34.24 14.40
C VAL A 43 -3.30 -33.19 15.48
N MET A 44 -2.20 -32.64 15.99
CA MET A 44 -2.25 -31.52 16.93
C MET A 44 -2.48 -30.22 16.17
N MET A 45 -3.48 -29.45 16.59
CA MET A 45 -3.80 -28.17 15.97
C MET A 45 -2.68 -27.14 16.24
N PRO A 46 -2.01 -26.59 15.21
CA PRO A 46 -0.98 -25.58 15.40
C PRO A 46 -1.57 -24.23 15.83
N TYR A 47 -0.74 -23.40 16.45
CA TYR A 47 -1.07 -21.99 16.68
C TYR A 47 -0.73 -21.18 15.43
N VAL A 48 -1.76 -20.61 14.80
CA VAL A 48 -1.64 -19.86 13.53
C VAL A 48 -2.14 -18.43 13.63
N ILE A 49 -2.82 -18.04 14.71
CA ILE A 49 -3.20 -16.63 14.95
C ILE A 49 -1.95 -15.74 14.92
N GLY A 50 -2.05 -14.62 14.22
CA GLY A 50 -0.94 -13.66 14.06
C GLY A 50 0.08 -14.02 12.97
N LYS A 51 0.01 -15.23 12.39
CA LYS A 51 0.85 -15.60 11.24
C LYS A 51 0.18 -15.23 9.92
N ASN A 52 0.96 -15.11 8.85
CA ASN A 52 0.41 -14.92 7.51
C ASN A 52 -0.15 -16.25 6.97
N TYR A 53 -1.34 -16.22 6.37
CA TYR A 53 -1.96 -17.41 5.81
C TYR A 53 -1.09 -18.12 4.78
N ILE A 54 -0.35 -17.37 3.95
CA ILE A 54 0.53 -17.93 2.90
C ILE A 54 1.64 -18.79 3.52
N GLU A 55 2.18 -18.36 4.66
CA GLU A 55 3.27 -19.05 5.36
C GLU A 55 2.79 -20.38 5.96
N VAL A 56 1.57 -20.40 6.52
CA VAL A 56 1.03 -21.56 7.24
C VAL A 56 0.21 -22.51 6.35
N HIS A 57 -0.16 -22.08 5.13
CA HIS A 57 -0.99 -22.87 4.22
C HIS A 57 -0.44 -24.28 3.99
N ASN A 58 0.86 -24.38 3.68
CA ASN A 58 1.53 -25.65 3.43
C ASN A 58 1.60 -26.53 4.68
N GLU A 59 1.72 -25.94 5.88
CA GLU A 59 1.69 -26.67 7.14
C GLU A 59 0.30 -27.28 7.38
N LEU A 60 -0.75 -26.47 7.26
CA LEU A 60 -2.14 -26.91 7.45
C LEU A 60 -2.55 -27.98 6.43
N GLN A 61 -2.05 -27.87 5.19
CA GLN A 61 -2.27 -28.87 4.15
C GLN A 61 -1.56 -30.20 4.45
N ARG A 62 -0.34 -30.18 4.99
CA ARG A 62 0.38 -31.39 5.42
C ARG A 62 -0.35 -32.12 6.55
N LEU A 63 -1.02 -31.37 7.43
CA LEU A 63 -1.88 -31.92 8.48
C LEU A 63 -3.24 -32.42 7.95
N GLN A 64 -3.46 -32.37 6.63
CA GLN A 64 -4.68 -32.79 5.95
C GLN A 64 -5.94 -32.03 6.44
N LEU A 65 -5.78 -30.83 7.00
CA LEU A 65 -6.91 -30.03 7.46
C LEU A 65 -7.62 -29.37 6.28
N LYS A 66 -8.96 -29.40 6.28
CA LYS A 66 -9.78 -28.74 5.26
C LYS A 66 -10.02 -27.29 5.65
N VAL A 67 -9.13 -26.42 5.19
CA VAL A 67 -9.22 -25.00 5.51
C VAL A 67 -10.38 -24.33 4.76
N ARG A 68 -11.11 -23.49 5.48
CA ARG A 68 -12.11 -22.55 4.98
C ARG A 68 -11.73 -21.17 5.48
N LEU A 69 -11.68 -20.20 4.57
CA LEU A 69 -11.32 -18.83 4.90
C LEU A 69 -12.58 -18.01 5.06
N GLU A 70 -12.60 -17.25 6.14
CA GLU A 70 -13.52 -16.15 6.38
C GLU A 70 -12.71 -14.85 6.35
N SER A 71 -13.32 -13.79 5.86
CA SER A 71 -12.65 -12.51 5.71
C SER A 71 -13.18 -11.52 6.73
N GLU A 72 -12.29 -10.87 7.45
CA GLU A 72 -12.62 -9.73 8.31
C GLU A 72 -11.71 -8.55 7.96
N ARG A 73 -12.21 -7.34 8.16
CA ARG A 73 -11.51 -6.12 7.80
C ARG A 73 -11.11 -5.34 9.05
N ILE A 74 -9.81 -5.36 9.35
CA ILE A 74 -9.18 -4.57 10.40
C ILE A 74 -8.03 -3.77 9.77
N PRO A 75 -8.28 -2.51 9.37
CA PRO A 75 -7.30 -1.65 8.70
C PRO A 75 -5.95 -1.51 9.42
N GLU A 76 -5.95 -1.60 10.76
CA GLU A 76 -4.76 -1.41 11.59
C GLU A 76 -3.86 -2.65 11.66
N LYS A 77 -4.32 -3.80 11.13
CA LYS A 77 -3.59 -5.05 11.11
C LYS A 77 -3.05 -5.34 9.71
N THR A 78 -1.96 -6.10 9.65
CA THR A 78 -1.34 -6.51 8.37
C THR A 78 -2.30 -7.35 7.52
N ASP A 79 -2.36 -7.08 6.21
CA ASP A 79 -3.11 -7.91 5.27
C ASP A 79 -2.63 -9.38 5.30
N GLY A 80 -3.55 -10.32 5.19
CA GLY A 80 -3.26 -11.75 5.17
C GLY A 80 -2.92 -12.37 6.53
N ILE A 81 -2.91 -11.58 7.62
CA ILE A 81 -2.73 -12.10 8.97
C ILE A 81 -3.97 -12.84 9.44
N ILE A 82 -3.78 -13.99 10.08
CA ILE A 82 -4.89 -14.75 10.67
C ILE A 82 -5.30 -14.07 11.97
N LEU A 83 -6.56 -13.66 12.05
CA LEU A 83 -7.18 -12.99 13.19
C LEU A 83 -7.74 -13.99 14.20
N SER A 84 -8.31 -15.09 13.70
CA SER A 84 -8.90 -16.14 14.53
C SER A 84 -8.79 -17.51 13.86
N GLN A 85 -8.83 -18.55 14.69
CA GLN A 85 -8.95 -19.94 14.25
C GLN A 85 -10.10 -20.60 15.00
N SER A 86 -10.94 -21.38 14.31
CA SER A 86 -12.13 -22.01 14.92
C SER A 86 -11.81 -23.18 15.85
N ILE A 87 -10.60 -23.72 15.76
CA ILE A 87 -10.11 -24.81 16.59
C ILE A 87 -8.90 -24.29 17.33
N ASP A 88 -8.98 -24.26 18.67
CA ASP A 88 -7.87 -23.76 19.49
C ASP A 88 -6.59 -24.59 19.29
N ALA A 89 -5.45 -23.90 19.38
CA ALA A 89 -4.16 -24.56 19.30
C ALA A 89 -3.98 -25.58 20.44
N GLY A 90 -3.26 -26.66 20.14
CA GLY A 90 -3.02 -27.76 21.09
C GLY A 90 -4.16 -28.77 21.21
N LYS A 91 -5.30 -28.58 20.52
CA LYS A 91 -6.34 -29.61 20.44
C LYS A 91 -5.95 -30.72 19.47
N GLU A 92 -6.21 -31.96 19.85
CA GLU A 92 -6.16 -33.10 18.92
C GLU A 92 -7.40 -33.10 18.03
N VAL A 93 -7.18 -33.17 16.72
CA VAL A 93 -8.25 -33.22 15.72
C VAL A 93 -8.00 -34.28 14.69
N GLU A 94 -9.06 -34.85 14.14
CA GLU A 94 -8.97 -35.85 13.07
C GLU A 94 -8.44 -35.21 11.78
N ALA A 95 -7.56 -35.90 11.08
CA ALA A 95 -7.15 -35.55 9.73
C ALA A 95 -8.40 -35.40 8.82
N GLY A 96 -8.46 -34.32 8.05
CA GLY A 96 -9.63 -33.98 7.23
C GLY A 96 -10.67 -33.10 7.93
N SER A 97 -10.48 -32.75 9.21
CA SER A 97 -11.32 -31.80 9.95
C SER A 97 -11.39 -30.45 9.24
N LYS A 98 -12.56 -29.80 9.32
CA LYS A 98 -12.77 -28.45 8.78
C LYS A 98 -12.22 -27.43 9.76
N LEU A 99 -11.31 -26.58 9.29
CA LEU A 99 -10.74 -25.47 10.04
C LEU A 99 -11.20 -24.17 9.40
N TYR A 100 -11.91 -23.32 10.15
CA TYR A 100 -12.24 -21.97 9.71
C TYR A 100 -11.18 -21.01 10.25
N LEU A 101 -10.60 -20.22 9.36
CA LEU A 101 -9.65 -19.16 9.70
C LEU A 101 -10.24 -17.83 9.26
N THR A 102 -10.33 -16.88 10.19
CA THR A 102 -10.64 -15.49 9.83
C THR A 102 -9.33 -14.80 9.47
N VAL A 103 -9.22 -14.30 8.25
CA VAL A 103 -8.03 -13.62 7.74
C VAL A 103 -8.34 -12.14 7.57
N ASN A 104 -7.40 -11.29 8.00
CA ASN A 104 -7.51 -9.87 7.77
C ASN A 104 -7.32 -9.54 6.29
N ILE A 105 -8.30 -8.90 5.68
CA ILE A 105 -8.17 -8.41 4.30
C ILE A 105 -7.77 -6.92 4.22
N GLY A 106 -7.70 -6.22 5.36
CA GLY A 106 -7.22 -4.84 5.46
C GLY A 106 -7.87 -3.87 4.46
N PHE A 107 -7.05 -3.04 3.80
CA PHE A 107 -7.53 -2.11 2.77
C PHE A 107 -7.51 -2.76 1.38
N ASP A 108 -8.42 -2.35 0.52
CA ASP A 108 -8.49 -2.87 -0.85
C ASP A 108 -7.30 -2.39 -1.66
N ARG A 109 -6.72 -3.25 -2.50
CA ARG A 109 -5.59 -2.89 -3.36
C ARG A 109 -6.08 -2.11 -4.56
N VAL A 110 -5.48 -0.95 -4.79
CA VAL A 110 -5.89 -0.01 -5.84
C VAL A 110 -4.68 0.58 -6.53
N THR A 111 -4.82 0.82 -7.82
CA THR A 111 -3.90 1.65 -8.59
C THR A 111 -4.37 3.10 -8.50
N ILE A 112 -3.49 4.03 -8.13
CA ILE A 112 -3.85 5.46 -8.08
C ILE A 112 -4.20 5.95 -9.50
N PRO A 113 -5.41 6.49 -9.72
CA PRO A 113 -5.81 7.00 -11.03
C PRO A 113 -5.08 8.30 -11.36
N ASP A 114 -4.93 8.57 -12.66
CA ASP A 114 -4.46 9.88 -13.12
C ASP A 114 -5.64 10.87 -13.19
N VAL A 115 -5.61 11.85 -12.29
CA VAL A 115 -6.58 12.95 -12.26
C VAL A 115 -5.95 14.30 -12.64
N LYS A 116 -4.67 14.32 -13.03
CA LYS A 116 -4.01 15.53 -13.51
C LYS A 116 -4.66 16.03 -14.80
N GLY A 117 -4.80 17.34 -14.92
CA GLY A 117 -5.48 18.02 -16.03
C GLY A 117 -7.01 17.90 -16.00
N GLN A 118 -7.59 17.19 -15.04
CA GLN A 118 -9.03 17.14 -14.85
C GLN A 118 -9.51 18.32 -14.00
N ASP A 119 -10.75 18.74 -14.26
CA ASP A 119 -11.51 19.60 -13.36
C ASP A 119 -11.69 18.92 -12.00
N LEU A 120 -11.60 19.69 -10.91
CA LEU A 120 -11.65 19.19 -9.54
C LEU A 120 -12.92 18.37 -9.26
N LYS A 121 -14.08 18.78 -9.78
CA LYS A 121 -15.34 18.04 -9.59
C LYS A 121 -15.28 16.67 -10.25
N ARG A 122 -14.72 16.60 -11.47
CA ARG A 122 -14.56 15.34 -12.19
C ARG A 122 -13.57 14.42 -11.47
N ALA A 123 -12.46 14.97 -10.99
CA ALA A 123 -11.47 14.21 -10.24
C ALA A 123 -12.01 13.63 -8.94
N LYS A 124 -12.80 14.40 -8.18
CA LYS A 124 -13.51 13.88 -6.99
C LYS A 124 -14.39 12.68 -7.35
N ALA A 125 -15.16 12.77 -8.43
CA ALA A 125 -15.99 11.66 -8.89
C ALA A 125 -15.20 10.41 -9.32
N ILE A 126 -14.00 10.59 -9.90
CA ILE A 126 -13.08 9.49 -10.23
C ILE A 126 -12.56 8.85 -8.94
N LEU A 127 -12.10 9.65 -7.97
CA LEU A 127 -11.55 9.16 -6.71
C LEU A 127 -12.60 8.47 -5.82
N GLU A 128 -13.89 8.83 -5.93
CA GLU A 128 -14.97 8.11 -5.25
C GLU A 128 -15.23 6.70 -5.81
N LYS A 129 -14.81 6.42 -7.05
CA LYS A 129 -15.09 5.17 -7.77
C LYS A 129 -13.84 4.62 -8.45
N VAL A 130 -12.88 4.21 -7.62
CA VAL A 130 -11.64 3.56 -8.09
C VAL A 130 -11.85 2.05 -8.14
N LEU A 131 -11.43 1.42 -9.23
CA LEU A 131 -11.56 -0.02 -9.41
C LEU A 131 -10.52 -0.76 -8.55
N SER A 132 -10.99 -1.71 -7.74
CA SER A 132 -10.20 -2.69 -7.00
C SER A 132 -10.69 -4.09 -7.35
N GLY A 133 -9.99 -4.80 -8.24
CA GLY A 133 -10.47 -6.07 -8.78
C GLY A 133 -11.79 -5.90 -9.52
N GLU A 134 -12.87 -6.48 -9.00
CA GLU A 134 -14.22 -6.41 -9.60
C GLU A 134 -15.16 -5.40 -8.92
N VAL A 135 -14.69 -4.69 -7.88
CA VAL A 135 -15.51 -3.75 -7.09
C VAL A 135 -14.95 -2.33 -7.16
N TYR A 136 -15.83 -1.35 -6.93
CA TYR A 136 -15.41 0.06 -6.79
C TYR A 136 -15.24 0.42 -5.32
N VAL A 137 -14.15 1.11 -5.01
CA VAL A 137 -13.84 1.62 -3.68
C VAL A 137 -13.42 3.09 -3.77
N PRO A 138 -13.71 3.92 -2.75
CA PRO A 138 -13.27 5.30 -2.73
C PRO A 138 -11.80 5.41 -2.28
N LEU A 139 -11.04 6.27 -2.92
CA LEU A 139 -9.78 6.82 -2.42
C LEU A 139 -10.06 8.12 -1.66
N GLN A 140 -9.47 8.26 -0.47
CA GLN A 140 -9.68 9.44 0.37
C GLN A 140 -8.82 10.61 -0.10
N ILE A 141 -9.40 11.80 -0.18
CA ILE A 141 -8.64 13.03 -0.41
C ILE A 141 -8.05 13.49 0.93
N GLY A 142 -6.72 13.53 1.02
CA GLY A 142 -6.00 14.02 2.20
C GLY A 142 -5.98 15.53 2.34
N GLY A 143 -6.02 16.24 1.20
CA GLY A 143 -6.03 17.69 1.15
C GLY A 143 -6.06 18.22 -0.27
N ILE A 144 -6.59 19.43 -0.43
CA ILE A 144 -6.57 20.17 -1.69
C ILE A 144 -5.82 21.47 -1.43
N THR A 145 -4.70 21.66 -2.13
CA THR A 145 -3.90 22.88 -2.09
C THR A 145 -4.24 23.70 -3.32
N TYR A 146 -4.74 24.91 -3.13
CA TYR A 146 -5.00 25.85 -4.23
C TYR A 146 -3.79 26.73 -4.46
N VAL A 147 -3.44 26.95 -5.73
CA VAL A 147 -2.36 27.84 -6.14
C VAL A 147 -2.79 28.82 -7.22
N PRO A 148 -2.17 30.02 -7.32
CA PRO A 148 -2.42 30.93 -8.43
C PRO A 148 -2.14 30.25 -9.77
N ALA A 149 -3.01 30.49 -10.75
CA ALA A 149 -2.77 30.08 -12.13
C ALA A 149 -1.57 30.84 -12.72
N VAL A 150 -0.78 30.17 -13.54
CA VAL A 150 0.34 30.75 -14.29
C VAL A 150 0.05 30.63 -15.79
N GLY A 151 0.13 31.75 -16.51
CA GLY A 151 -0.17 31.78 -17.94
C GLY A 151 -1.64 31.45 -18.23
N ASP A 152 -1.87 30.51 -19.14
CA ASP A 152 -3.22 30.10 -19.60
C ASP A 152 -3.75 28.85 -18.89
N GLU A 153 -3.22 28.51 -17.70
CA GLU A 153 -3.72 27.39 -16.92
C GLU A 153 -5.22 27.58 -16.59
N PRO A 154 -6.08 26.58 -16.90
CA PRO A 154 -7.49 26.67 -16.61
C PRO A 154 -7.73 26.68 -15.10
N ALA A 155 -8.75 27.42 -14.68
CA ALA A 155 -9.18 27.50 -13.27
C ALA A 155 -9.80 26.16 -12.80
N ASP A 156 -9.76 25.90 -11.48
CA ASP A 156 -10.32 24.70 -10.83
C ASP A 156 -9.81 23.36 -11.43
N THR A 157 -8.59 23.38 -11.94
CA THR A 157 -7.98 22.24 -12.64
C THR A 157 -6.84 21.69 -11.82
N ILE A 158 -6.77 20.36 -11.72
CA ILE A 158 -5.68 19.67 -11.04
C ILE A 158 -4.41 19.78 -11.88
N ILE A 159 -3.37 20.36 -11.30
CA ILE A 159 -2.06 20.49 -11.94
C ILE A 159 -1.06 19.46 -11.45
N ASP A 160 -1.28 18.90 -10.25
CA ASP A 160 -0.45 17.83 -9.70
C ASP A 160 -1.21 16.98 -8.66
N GLN A 161 -0.73 15.77 -8.42
CA GLN A 161 -1.27 14.88 -7.39
C GLN A 161 -0.15 14.10 -6.70
N ILE A 162 -0.31 13.86 -5.40
CA ILE A 162 0.58 13.01 -4.61
C ILE A 162 -0.28 12.03 -3.79
N PRO A 163 -0.01 10.72 -3.83
CA PRO A 163 1.01 10.07 -4.64
C PRO A 163 0.68 10.09 -6.14
N ALA A 164 1.68 9.77 -6.95
CA ALA A 164 1.56 9.92 -8.40
C ALA A 164 0.72 8.80 -9.02
N PRO A 165 0.14 9.05 -10.22
CA PRO A 165 -0.64 8.05 -10.93
C PRO A 165 0.10 6.74 -11.16
N GLY A 166 -0.62 5.64 -11.18
CA GLY A 166 -0.06 4.30 -11.42
C GLY A 166 0.64 3.67 -10.21
N LYS A 167 0.71 4.35 -9.06
CA LYS A 167 1.18 3.72 -7.82
C LYS A 167 0.20 2.64 -7.38
N GLU A 168 0.69 1.42 -7.23
CA GLU A 168 -0.03 0.33 -6.56
C GLU A 168 -0.02 0.56 -5.05
N THR A 169 -1.20 0.66 -4.46
CA THR A 169 -1.38 0.96 -3.03
C THR A 169 -2.67 0.33 -2.48
N HIS A 170 -3.13 0.81 -1.33
CA HIS A 170 -4.35 0.40 -0.68
C HIS A 170 -5.34 1.57 -0.52
N SER A 171 -6.65 1.27 -0.42
CA SER A 171 -7.73 2.26 -0.43
C SER A 171 -7.72 3.26 0.74
N GLY A 172 -6.94 2.99 1.78
CA GLY A 172 -6.68 3.89 2.90
C GLY A 172 -5.62 4.97 2.64
N GLU A 173 -4.84 4.88 1.56
CA GLU A 173 -3.86 5.92 1.23
C GLU A 173 -4.57 7.22 0.82
N LYS A 174 -4.11 8.33 1.41
CA LYS A 174 -4.67 9.65 1.14
C LYS A 174 -4.05 10.25 -0.11
N ILE A 175 -4.91 10.78 -0.98
CA ILE A 175 -4.53 11.51 -2.19
C ILE A 175 -4.59 13.01 -1.93
N TYR A 176 -3.47 13.69 -2.17
CA TYR A 176 -3.36 15.13 -2.10
C TYR A 176 -3.41 15.70 -3.51
N LEU A 177 -4.13 16.79 -3.69
CA LEU A 177 -4.34 17.43 -4.98
C LEU A 177 -3.82 18.87 -4.95
N LEU A 178 -3.12 19.25 -6.01
CA LEU A 178 -2.71 20.64 -6.28
C LEU A 178 -3.60 21.19 -7.39
N VAL A 179 -4.32 22.27 -7.10
CA VAL A 179 -5.40 22.81 -7.95
C VAL A 179 -5.19 24.28 -8.23
N THR A 180 -5.49 24.73 -9.43
CA THR A 180 -5.50 26.18 -9.74
C THR A 180 -6.68 26.88 -9.06
N GLU A 181 -6.42 28.01 -8.42
CA GLU A 181 -7.45 28.87 -7.83
C GLU A 181 -8.51 29.21 -8.88
N THR A 182 -9.78 29.20 -8.47
CA THR A 182 -10.85 29.78 -9.30
C THR A 182 -10.57 31.26 -9.50
N ASN A 183 -10.69 31.75 -10.75
CA ASN A 183 -10.52 33.17 -11.05
C ASN A 183 -11.27 34.01 -9.98
N PRO A 184 -10.61 34.95 -9.27
CA PRO A 184 -11.19 35.69 -8.15
C PRO A 184 -12.55 36.36 -8.45
N ASP A 185 -12.90 36.53 -9.72
CA ASP A 185 -14.18 37.07 -10.17
C ASP A 185 -15.38 36.10 -10.06
N LYS A 186 -15.16 34.79 -9.85
CA LYS A 186 -16.24 33.82 -9.61
C LYS A 186 -16.17 33.28 -8.19
N LYS A 187 -16.66 34.09 -7.23
CA LYS A 187 -17.03 33.58 -5.90
C LYS A 187 -18.10 32.50 -6.04
N THR A 188 -17.71 31.25 -5.88
CA THR A 188 -18.63 30.19 -5.47
C THR A 188 -17.94 29.36 -4.39
N SER A 189 -18.53 29.43 -3.20
CA SER A 189 -18.04 28.84 -1.96
C SER A 189 -17.83 27.33 -2.07
N GLN A 190 -16.61 26.86 -1.82
CA GLN A 190 -16.40 25.69 -0.96
C GLN A 190 -15.27 26.01 0.02
N THR A 191 -15.65 25.99 1.29
CA THR A 191 -14.95 26.53 2.45
C THR A 191 -13.69 25.72 2.77
N LEU A 192 -12.50 26.29 2.49
CA LEU A 192 -11.36 26.09 3.38
C LEU A 192 -11.57 27.05 4.55
N LYS A 193 -11.60 26.50 5.77
CA LYS A 193 -11.95 27.22 7.01
C LYS A 193 -11.26 28.58 7.12
N ASP A 194 -12.06 29.53 7.58
CA ASP A 194 -11.71 30.89 7.92
C ASP A 194 -10.52 30.90 8.92
N GLY A 195 -9.39 31.42 8.45
CA GLY A 195 -8.09 31.44 9.12
C GLY A 195 -7.12 32.11 8.15
N SER A 196 -6.11 32.83 8.66
CA SER A 196 -5.11 33.48 7.80
C SER A 196 -4.52 32.47 6.82
N ASP A 197 -4.41 32.84 5.54
CA ASP A 197 -4.03 31.95 4.42
C ASP A 197 -2.73 31.16 4.65
N GLU A 198 -1.91 31.62 5.59
CA GLU A 198 -0.60 31.11 5.97
C GLU A 198 -0.65 29.92 6.95
N SER A 199 -1.66 29.83 7.82
CA SER A 199 -1.85 28.68 8.72
C SER A 199 -2.32 27.40 7.99
N LYS A 200 -2.72 27.53 6.71
CA LYS A 200 -3.31 26.49 5.89
C LYS A 200 -2.30 25.53 5.26
N LEU A 201 -1.01 25.85 5.30
CA LEU A 201 0.02 25.00 4.70
C LEU A 201 0.44 23.84 5.61
N VAL A 202 0.17 23.89 6.92
CA VAL A 202 0.47 22.77 7.82
C VAL A 202 -0.39 21.55 7.45
N GLY A 203 0.25 20.38 7.35
CA GLY A 203 -0.42 19.13 7.00
C GLY A 203 -0.62 18.88 5.50
N ILE A 204 -0.15 19.78 4.62
CA ILE A 204 -0.10 19.51 3.17
C ILE A 204 1.28 18.94 2.78
N PRO A 205 1.42 18.24 1.64
CA PRO A 205 2.72 17.82 1.12
C PRO A 205 3.69 18.99 0.96
N VAL A 206 4.91 18.85 1.46
CA VAL A 206 5.93 19.91 1.31
C VAL A 206 6.14 20.33 -0.16
N PRO A 207 6.18 19.42 -1.16
CA PRO A 207 6.26 19.83 -2.56
C PRO A 207 5.13 20.77 -3.00
N PHE A 208 3.90 20.58 -2.50
CA PHE A 208 2.76 21.45 -2.83
C PHE A 208 2.83 22.79 -2.09
N ALA A 209 3.34 22.80 -0.85
CA ALA A 209 3.63 24.06 -0.15
C ALA A 209 4.68 24.89 -0.90
N VAL A 210 5.70 24.22 -1.43
CA VAL A 210 6.72 24.83 -2.29
C VAL A 210 6.09 25.41 -3.55
N ASP A 211 5.27 24.65 -4.28
CA ASP A 211 4.57 25.14 -5.48
C ASP A 211 3.74 26.40 -5.19
N TYR A 212 3.02 26.40 -4.07
CA TYR A 212 2.23 27.55 -3.62
C TYR A 212 3.10 28.79 -3.42
N LEU A 213 4.19 28.66 -2.66
CA LEU A 213 5.08 29.77 -2.32
C LEU A 213 5.78 30.33 -3.56
N GLN A 214 6.22 29.45 -4.47
CA GLN A 214 6.84 29.86 -5.74
C GLN A 214 5.87 30.66 -6.62
N ARG A 215 4.63 30.18 -6.77
CA ARG A 215 3.59 30.87 -7.57
C ARG A 215 3.18 32.22 -6.95
N LYS A 216 3.19 32.33 -5.62
CA LYS A 216 2.98 33.60 -4.91
C LYS A 216 4.26 34.47 -4.84
N LYS A 217 5.40 33.99 -5.35
CA LYS A 217 6.72 34.65 -5.32
C LYS A 217 7.19 35.00 -3.90
N ILE A 218 6.90 34.11 -2.95
CA ILE A 218 7.31 34.24 -1.55
C ILE A 218 8.61 33.44 -1.38
N PRO A 219 9.74 34.07 -1.01
CA PRO A 219 10.98 33.34 -0.67
C PRO A 219 10.72 32.36 0.47
N TYR A 220 11.38 31.21 0.48
CA TYR A 220 11.17 30.22 1.53
C TYR A 220 12.41 29.39 1.82
N ARG A 221 12.42 28.77 3.01
CA ARG A 221 13.42 27.77 3.38
C ARG A 221 12.82 26.66 4.23
N ILE A 222 13.37 25.46 4.09
CA ILE A 222 13.02 24.30 4.92
C ILE A 222 14.01 24.23 6.08
N LYS A 223 13.50 24.21 7.32
CA LYS A 223 14.33 24.33 8.52
C LYS A 223 14.76 23.01 9.12
N GLU A 224 13.81 22.14 9.39
CA GLU A 224 14.08 20.93 10.13
C GLU A 224 13.14 19.81 9.69
N ALA A 225 13.63 18.59 9.84
CA ALA A 225 12.87 17.38 9.74
C ALA A 225 12.52 16.89 11.15
N THR A 226 11.24 16.76 11.46
CA THR A 226 10.78 16.12 12.69
C THR A 226 10.14 14.77 12.38
N LYS A 227 10.22 13.83 13.32
CA LYS A 227 9.57 12.54 13.15
C LYS A 227 8.05 12.69 13.36
N PRO A 228 7.20 12.27 12.42
CA PRO A 228 5.76 12.29 12.64
C PRO A 228 5.33 11.21 13.64
N GLU A 229 4.18 11.43 14.30
CA GLU A 229 3.55 10.45 15.18
C GLU A 229 3.13 9.18 14.42
N PHE A 230 2.59 9.38 13.20
CA PHE A 230 2.13 8.32 12.30
C PHE A 230 2.80 8.43 10.92
N ARG A 231 2.90 7.32 10.20
CA ARG A 231 3.60 7.28 8.89
C ARG A 231 2.94 8.17 7.84
N GLU A 232 1.63 8.35 7.93
CA GLU A 232 0.80 9.21 7.09
C GLU A 232 1.22 10.69 7.17
N GLY A 233 1.90 11.09 8.25
CA GLY A 233 2.47 12.43 8.38
C GLY A 233 3.74 12.66 7.56
N HIS A 234 4.39 11.60 7.08
CA HIS A 234 5.65 11.69 6.34
C HIS A 234 5.53 12.55 5.08
N GLY A 235 6.46 13.48 4.90
CA GLY A 235 6.50 14.41 3.78
C GLY A 235 5.52 15.58 3.86
N LEU A 236 4.70 15.65 4.91
CA LEU A 236 3.81 16.79 5.15
C LEU A 236 4.52 17.92 5.89
N VAL A 237 4.02 19.14 5.71
CA VAL A 237 4.49 20.32 6.45
C VAL A 237 4.14 20.15 7.94
N SER A 238 5.15 20.18 8.80
CA SER A 238 4.99 20.07 10.26
C SER A 238 4.80 21.41 10.95
N SER A 239 5.39 22.47 10.39
CA SER A 239 5.26 23.84 10.89
C SER A 239 5.40 24.84 9.74
N PHE A 240 4.80 26.01 9.90
CA PHE A 240 4.89 27.11 8.96
C PHE A 240 4.96 28.44 9.71
N GLU A 241 5.89 29.31 9.34
CA GLU A 241 6.02 30.65 9.88
C GLU A 241 6.35 31.63 8.74
N LEU A 242 5.55 32.67 8.53
CA LEU A 242 5.90 33.74 7.59
C LEU A 242 6.69 34.83 8.30
N LYS A 243 7.91 35.08 7.83
CA LYS A 243 8.79 36.15 8.31
C LYS A 243 8.92 37.26 7.26
N PRO A 244 9.39 38.46 7.64
CA PRO A 244 9.69 39.53 6.69
C PRO A 244 10.69 39.10 5.58
N THR A 245 11.55 38.12 5.87
CA THR A 245 12.55 37.59 4.94
C THR A 245 12.05 36.43 4.08
N GLY A 246 10.83 35.95 4.29
CA GLY A 246 10.28 34.77 3.62
C GLY A 246 9.67 33.75 4.58
N ALA A 247 9.14 32.67 4.01
CA ALA A 247 8.51 31.60 4.76
C ALA A 247 9.52 30.59 5.31
N GLU A 248 9.30 30.13 6.52
CA GLU A 248 10.02 29.01 7.13
C GLU A 248 9.09 27.82 7.26
N ILE A 249 9.53 26.67 6.74
CA ILE A 249 8.74 25.43 6.68
C ILE A 249 9.46 24.32 7.45
N GLY A 250 8.77 23.68 8.38
CA GLY A 250 9.18 22.39 8.95
C GLY A 250 8.60 21.24 8.14
N ALA A 251 9.32 20.13 8.04
CA ALA A 251 8.82 18.92 7.39
C ALA A 251 8.74 17.76 8.37
N PHE A 252 7.71 16.93 8.25
CA PHE A 252 7.74 15.61 8.84
C PHE A 252 8.52 14.65 7.96
N TYR A 253 9.43 13.89 8.54
CA TYR A 253 10.27 12.96 7.80
C TYR A 253 10.51 11.65 8.56
N LEU A 254 10.36 10.56 7.83
CA LEU A 254 10.79 9.22 8.20
C LEU A 254 11.82 8.77 7.18
N LYS A 255 12.94 8.19 7.65
CA LYS A 255 13.94 7.63 6.74
C LYS A 255 13.26 6.63 5.79
N PRO A 256 13.29 6.85 4.47
CA PRO A 256 12.53 6.05 3.53
C PRO A 256 13.09 4.63 3.45
N SER A 257 12.21 3.67 3.19
CA SER A 257 12.64 2.34 2.81
C SER A 257 13.07 2.38 1.34
N THR A 258 14.26 1.85 1.03
CA THR A 258 14.71 1.72 -0.36
C THR A 258 13.82 0.77 -1.18
N SER A 259 12.97 -0.03 -0.51
CA SER A 259 11.98 -0.92 -1.12
C SER A 259 10.70 -0.22 -1.59
N LEU A 260 10.59 1.11 -1.47
CA LEU A 260 9.43 1.84 -1.96
C LEU A 260 9.82 2.61 -3.22
N VAL A 261 9.06 2.44 -4.29
CA VAL A 261 9.27 3.19 -5.55
C VAL A 261 8.91 4.66 -5.42
N GLN A 262 7.83 4.97 -4.71
CA GLN A 262 7.38 6.33 -4.43
C GLN A 262 7.37 6.59 -2.93
N ASP A 263 8.15 7.57 -2.48
CA ASP A 263 8.21 8.01 -1.08
C ASP A 263 8.80 9.43 -1.00
N TYR A 264 8.74 10.09 0.16
CA TYR A 264 9.42 11.37 0.36
C TYR A 264 10.88 11.19 0.78
N GLU A 265 11.73 12.09 0.28
CA GLU A 265 13.16 12.17 0.55
C GLU A 265 13.47 13.55 1.14
N PHE A 266 14.29 13.56 2.19
CA PHE A 266 14.80 14.79 2.81
C PHE A 266 16.29 14.90 2.49
N LEU A 267 16.67 15.96 1.79
CA LEU A 267 18.01 16.20 1.31
C LEU A 267 18.60 17.42 2.00
N GLU A 268 19.86 17.31 2.38
CA GLU A 268 20.61 18.39 3.02
C GLU A 268 21.92 18.61 2.27
N TYR A 269 22.32 19.88 2.18
CA TYR A 269 23.59 20.31 1.60
C TYR A 269 24.10 21.53 2.33
N GLU A 270 25.37 21.53 2.68
CA GLU A 270 26.10 22.69 3.18
C GLU A 270 26.67 23.43 1.97
N ILE A 271 26.38 24.72 1.85
CA ILE A 271 26.74 25.53 0.69
C ILE A 271 28.24 25.83 0.69
N ASP A 272 28.90 25.60 -0.44
CA ASP A 272 30.36 25.71 -0.56
C ASP A 272 30.86 27.14 -0.81
N ASP A 273 29.99 28.05 -1.28
CA ASP A 273 30.36 29.40 -1.67
C ASP A 273 29.16 30.36 -1.71
N ASP A 274 29.43 31.67 -1.58
CA ASP A 274 28.43 32.74 -1.72
C ASP A 274 27.94 32.84 -3.19
N ASP A 275 26.79 32.26 -3.51
CA ASP A 275 26.18 32.28 -4.85
C ASP A 275 24.64 32.36 -4.78
N VAL A 276 24.00 32.53 -5.92
CA VAL A 276 22.56 32.38 -6.10
C VAL A 276 22.27 30.94 -6.49
N TYR A 277 21.59 30.23 -5.61
CA TYR A 277 21.28 28.81 -5.77
C TYR A 277 19.84 28.58 -6.20
N SER A 278 19.65 27.58 -7.06
CA SER A 278 18.36 27.02 -7.43
C SER A 278 18.43 25.49 -7.41
N ALA A 279 17.29 24.82 -7.32
CA ALA A 279 17.26 23.36 -7.37
C ALA A 279 16.10 22.86 -8.21
N LYS A 280 16.34 21.74 -8.88
CA LYS A 280 15.35 21.08 -9.72
C LYS A 280 15.32 19.59 -9.44
N VAL A 281 14.12 19.02 -9.50
CA VAL A 281 13.91 17.59 -9.51
C VAL A 281 13.59 17.16 -10.94
N SER A 282 14.21 16.08 -11.41
CA SER A 282 13.83 15.41 -12.64
C SER A 282 13.50 13.95 -12.40
N TYR A 283 12.51 13.43 -13.12
CA TYR A 283 12.12 12.03 -13.05
C TYR A 283 11.42 11.60 -14.35
N THR A 284 11.56 10.32 -14.68
CA THR A 284 10.81 9.70 -15.78
C THR A 284 9.62 8.96 -15.22
N LYS A 285 8.41 9.27 -15.71
CA LYS A 285 7.24 8.47 -15.39
C LYS A 285 7.34 7.08 -16.03
N PRO A 286 6.96 6.00 -15.32
CA PRO A 286 6.86 4.68 -15.92
C PRO A 286 5.94 4.70 -17.15
N GLY A 287 6.42 4.20 -18.29
CA GLY A 287 5.62 4.06 -19.52
C GLY A 287 5.58 5.29 -20.45
N GLU A 288 5.94 6.49 -20.00
CA GLU A 288 5.87 7.70 -20.84
C GLU A 288 7.21 8.06 -21.51
N GLY A 289 8.36 7.60 -20.98
CA GLY A 289 9.69 7.84 -21.56
C GLY A 289 10.17 9.30 -21.57
N VAL A 290 9.31 10.25 -21.22
CA VAL A 290 9.60 11.68 -21.11
C VAL A 290 10.13 11.98 -19.71
N GLU A 291 11.28 12.67 -19.64
CA GLU A 291 11.81 13.24 -18.41
C GLU A 291 11.01 14.49 -18.05
N ILE A 292 10.41 14.50 -16.87
CA ILE A 292 9.74 15.66 -16.29
C ILE A 292 10.75 16.36 -15.40
N GLU A 293 10.90 17.67 -15.57
CA GLU A 293 11.75 18.53 -14.75
C GLU A 293 10.87 19.58 -14.04
N LYS A 294 11.09 19.78 -12.75
CA LYS A 294 10.34 20.73 -11.91
C LYS A 294 11.31 21.48 -11.01
N GLU A 295 11.17 22.81 -10.97
CA GLU A 295 11.90 23.64 -9.99
C GLU A 295 11.35 23.35 -8.58
N ILE A 296 12.25 23.13 -7.62
CA ILE A 296 11.92 22.83 -6.22
C ILE A 296 12.63 23.76 -5.23
N LEU A 297 13.50 24.64 -5.75
CA LEU A 297 14.06 25.77 -5.04
C LEU A 297 14.22 26.91 -6.03
N THR A 298 13.48 28.00 -5.80
CA THR A 298 13.60 29.22 -6.60
C THR A 298 14.92 29.91 -6.28
N SER A 299 15.50 30.54 -7.30
CA SER A 299 16.79 31.24 -7.20
C SER A 299 16.83 32.18 -6.00
N GLN A 300 17.74 31.91 -5.06
CA GLN A 300 17.95 32.73 -3.87
C GLN A 300 19.43 32.77 -3.49
N SER A 301 19.88 33.90 -2.94
CA SER A 301 21.25 34.06 -2.45
C SER A 301 21.45 33.21 -1.20
N LEU A 302 22.45 32.34 -1.22
CA LEU A 302 22.88 31.55 -0.07
C LEU A 302 24.36 31.82 0.19
N LYS A 303 24.74 31.74 1.46
CA LYS A 303 26.12 31.97 1.88
C LYS A 303 26.87 30.67 2.08
N GLU A 304 28.20 30.74 1.98
CA GLU A 304 29.10 29.68 2.44
C GLU A 304 28.70 29.22 3.86
N ASP A 305 28.76 27.91 4.09
CA ASP A 305 28.35 27.21 5.32
C ASP A 305 26.83 27.23 5.62
N GLU A 306 25.99 27.85 4.77
CA GLU A 306 24.53 27.79 4.96
C GLU A 306 23.99 26.39 4.61
N MET A 307 23.11 25.85 5.45
CA MET A 307 22.44 24.57 5.19
C MET A 307 21.20 24.74 4.31
N VAL A 308 21.27 24.27 3.07
CA VAL A 308 20.10 24.09 2.21
C VAL A 308 19.42 22.76 2.51
N ARG A 309 18.09 22.79 2.56
CA ARG A 309 17.27 21.59 2.78
C ARG A 309 16.17 21.53 1.75
N LEU A 310 15.98 20.35 1.18
CA LEU A 310 14.98 20.08 0.14
C LEU A 310 14.14 18.87 0.54
N VAL A 311 12.85 18.92 0.23
CA VAL A 311 11.95 17.77 0.38
C VAL A 311 11.36 17.46 -0.98
N VAL A 312 11.54 16.23 -1.44
CA VAL A 312 11.05 15.79 -2.75
C VAL A 312 10.23 14.51 -2.61
N HIS A 313 9.17 14.39 -3.39
CA HIS A 313 8.47 13.13 -3.57
C HIS A 313 9.16 12.36 -4.72
N ARG A 314 9.81 11.26 -4.37
CA ARG A 314 10.61 10.44 -5.28
C ARG A 314 9.74 9.51 -6.14
N PHE A 315 10.27 9.17 -7.32
CA PHE A 315 9.83 8.13 -8.23
C PHE A 315 10.93 7.07 -8.42
N ALA A 316 10.73 6.09 -9.30
CA ALA A 316 11.69 5.02 -9.56
C ALA A 316 13.12 5.53 -9.85
N ASN A 317 13.24 6.56 -10.70
CA ASN A 317 14.50 7.20 -11.07
C ASN A 317 14.37 8.72 -10.90
N THR A 318 14.58 9.21 -9.68
CA THR A 318 14.56 10.64 -9.40
C THR A 318 15.97 11.19 -9.28
N LYS A 319 16.22 12.29 -9.96
CA LYS A 319 17.45 13.06 -9.84
C LYS A 319 17.10 14.43 -9.26
N VAL A 320 17.80 14.84 -8.21
CA VAL A 320 17.75 16.23 -7.72
C VAL A 320 19.07 16.88 -8.05
N THR A 321 19.03 18.09 -8.62
CA THR A 321 20.21 18.87 -8.96
C THR A 321 20.12 20.23 -8.28
N LEU A 322 21.12 20.55 -7.46
CA LEU A 322 21.37 21.88 -6.91
C LEU A 322 22.35 22.59 -7.83
N LEU A 323 22.01 23.82 -8.19
CA LEU A 323 22.70 24.63 -9.19
C LEU A 323 23.05 26.00 -8.57
N GLY A 324 24.35 26.32 -8.52
CA GLY A 324 24.84 27.68 -8.35
C GLY A 324 24.82 28.41 -9.69
N LYS A 325 24.50 29.71 -9.68
CA LYS A 325 24.43 30.54 -10.88
C LYS A 325 25.81 30.77 -11.49
N GLU A 326 26.84 30.97 -10.67
CA GLU A 326 28.23 31.19 -11.08
C GLU A 326 29.00 29.87 -11.14
N THR A 327 28.80 28.99 -10.15
CA THR A 327 29.59 27.74 -9.99
C THR A 327 29.03 26.55 -10.78
N GLY A 328 27.79 26.62 -11.25
CA GLY A 328 27.15 25.56 -12.03
C GLY A 328 26.59 24.45 -11.12
N VAL A 329 26.90 23.17 -11.42
CA VAL A 329 26.31 22.04 -10.67
C VAL A 329 27.04 21.86 -9.33
N ALA A 330 26.40 22.28 -8.24
CA ALA A 330 26.92 22.11 -6.89
C ALA A 330 26.72 20.67 -6.38
N LYS A 331 25.50 20.12 -6.53
CA LYS A 331 25.19 18.78 -6.03
C LYS A 331 24.17 18.04 -6.88
N VAL A 332 24.38 16.74 -7.04
CA VAL A 332 23.41 15.82 -7.67
C VAL A 332 23.10 14.68 -6.71
N TRP A 333 21.82 14.48 -6.40
CA TRP A 333 21.31 13.28 -5.73
C TRP A 333 20.63 12.38 -6.75
N LYS A 334 21.02 11.10 -6.77
CA LYS A 334 20.35 10.06 -7.56
C LYS A 334 19.60 9.15 -6.61
N LEU A 335 18.28 9.30 -6.60
CA LEU A 335 17.40 8.61 -5.68
C LEU A 335 16.73 7.47 -6.44
N LYS A 336 16.90 6.24 -5.94
CA LYS A 336 16.35 5.03 -6.57
C LYS A 336 15.41 4.33 -5.62
N GLY A 337 14.25 3.99 -6.14
CA GLY A 337 13.34 3.06 -5.50
C GLY A 337 13.49 1.67 -6.05
N GLN A 338 13.41 0.67 -5.19
CA GLN A 338 13.18 -0.71 -5.57
C GLN A 338 11.71 -1.03 -5.29
N TYR A 339 11.09 -1.87 -6.12
CA TYR A 339 9.79 -2.46 -5.84
C TYR A 339 10.00 -3.90 -5.44
#